data_AF-A0A395HF09-F1
#
_entry.id   AF-A0A395HF09-F1
#
_cell.length_a   1.000
_cell.length_b   1.000
_cell.length_c   1.000
_cell.angle_alpha   90.00
_cell.angle_beta   90.00
_cell.angle_gamma   90.00
#
_symmetry.space_group_name_H-M   'P 1'
#
loop_
_entity.id
_entity.type
_entity.pdbx_description
1 polymer ?
#
loop_
_entity_poly.entity_id
_entity_poly.type
_entity_poly.pdbx_seq_one_letter_code
_entity_poly.pdbx_strand_id
1 'polypeptide(L)'
;VKKAFVKAELIRFAIVSSEVEYFADARRQFYGNLRRRGYPSEALEDWFRQVSYEQRPLFLTSKKEKEQDAPLMLSGQYNPVWEYINVDEIIRSARRFWTWERELPDSLQQPLIRSLRRYTSLGDLLSMWNKTVL
;
A
#
# COMPACT_ATOMS: atom_id res chain seq x y z
N VAL A 1 -5.68 12.00 -12.49
CA VAL A 1 -4.43 11.32 -12.03
C VAL A 1 -4.37 11.41 -10.52
N LYS A 2 -3.95 10.32 -9.85
CA LYS A 2 -3.98 10.19 -8.39
C LYS A 2 -2.75 10.89 -7.77
N LYS A 3 -2.91 11.62 -6.66
CA LYS A 3 -1.82 12.28 -5.87
C LYS A 3 -0.55 11.44 -5.75
N ALA A 4 -0.70 10.13 -5.53
CA ALA A 4 0.40 9.17 -5.44
C ALA A 4 1.30 9.13 -6.68
N PHE A 5 0.72 9.25 -7.88
CA PHE A 5 1.49 9.28 -9.13
C PHE A 5 2.40 10.51 -9.19
N VAL A 6 1.86 11.70 -8.90
CA VAL A 6 2.63 12.96 -8.95
C VAL A 6 3.79 12.89 -7.96
N LYS A 7 3.52 12.39 -6.74
CA LYS A 7 4.56 12.20 -5.72
C LYS A 7 5.63 11.21 -6.16
N ALA A 8 5.25 10.05 -6.71
CA ALA A 8 6.19 9.04 -7.19
C ALA A 8 7.10 9.60 -8.29
N GLU A 9 6.54 10.37 -9.22
CA GLU A 9 7.31 10.96 -10.33
C GLU A 9 8.29 12.04 -9.83
N LEU A 10 7.88 12.86 -8.88
CA LEU A 10 8.79 13.84 -8.24
C LEU A 10 9.94 13.16 -7.50
N ILE A 11 9.68 12.06 -6.80
CA ILE A 11 10.72 11.25 -6.15
C ILE A 11 11.67 10.68 -7.21
N ARG A 12 11.13 10.18 -8.32
CA ARG A 12 11.94 9.66 -9.44
C ARG A 12 12.89 10.74 -9.98
N PHE A 13 12.41 11.96 -10.18
CA PHE A 13 13.28 13.07 -10.58
C PHE A 13 14.38 13.34 -9.56
N ALA A 14 14.05 13.38 -8.26
CA ALA A 14 15.05 13.60 -7.22
C ALA A 14 16.13 12.49 -7.20
N ILE A 15 15.76 11.24 -7.47
CA ILE A 15 16.69 10.11 -7.54
C ILE A 15 17.61 10.22 -8.77
N VAL A 16 17.04 10.48 -9.95
CA VAL A 16 17.76 10.44 -11.24
C VAL A 16 18.61 11.68 -11.47
N SER A 17 18.19 12.84 -10.97
CA SER A 17 18.97 14.07 -11.06
C SER A 17 20.20 14.00 -10.15
N SER A 18 21.38 14.27 -10.71
CA SER A 18 22.65 14.41 -9.98
C SER A 18 22.76 15.75 -9.27
N GLU A 19 22.14 16.79 -9.83
CA GLU A 19 22.20 18.18 -9.37
C GLU A 19 20.80 18.76 -9.14
N VAL A 20 20.72 19.74 -8.26
CA VAL A 20 19.45 20.40 -7.89
C VAL A 20 18.81 21.12 -9.08
N GLU A 21 19.62 21.64 -9.99
CA GLU A 21 19.18 22.38 -11.17
C GLU A 21 18.41 21.47 -12.13
N TYR A 22 18.95 20.29 -12.44
CA TYR A 22 18.26 19.30 -13.27
C TYR A 22 16.93 18.84 -12.65
N PHE A 23 16.88 18.71 -11.32
CA PHE A 23 15.63 18.39 -10.62
C PHE A 23 14.61 19.54 -10.75
N ALA A 24 15.05 20.77 -10.56
CA ALA A 24 14.20 21.96 -10.67
C ALA A 24 13.60 22.10 -12.07
N ASP A 25 14.40 21.86 -13.11
CA ASP A 25 13.96 21.91 -14.51
C ASP A 25 12.92 20.83 -14.82
N ALA A 26 13.20 19.57 -14.46
CA ALA A 26 12.27 18.46 -14.66
C ALA A 26 10.95 18.71 -13.91
N ARG A 27 11.04 19.17 -12.65
CA ARG A 27 9.88 19.56 -11.83
C ARG A 27 9.06 20.66 -12.49
N ARG A 28 9.69 21.71 -13.02
CA ARG A 28 8.99 22.83 -13.68
C ARG A 28 8.29 22.37 -14.96
N GLN A 29 8.96 21.59 -15.79
CA GLN A 29 8.36 21.04 -17.02
C GLN A 29 7.18 20.12 -16.71
N PHE A 30 7.31 19.27 -15.68
CA PHE A 30 6.25 18.37 -15.25
C PHE A 30 5.03 19.13 -14.73
N TYR A 31 5.23 20.18 -13.90
CA TYR A 31 4.14 21.05 -13.45
C TYR A 31 3.42 21.70 -14.64
N GLY A 32 4.16 22.26 -15.59
CA GLY A 32 3.59 22.87 -16.80
C GLY A 32 2.79 21.88 -17.66
N ASN A 33 3.29 20.66 -17.82
CA ASN A 33 2.58 19.57 -18.52
C ASN A 33 1.26 19.21 -17.81
N LEU A 34 1.26 19.12 -16.49
CA LEU A 34 0.04 18.86 -15.71
C LEU A 34 -0.95 20.03 -15.82
N ARG A 35 -0.49 21.29 -15.73
CA ARG A 35 -1.37 22.44 -15.95
C ARG A 35 -2.02 22.43 -17.32
N ARG A 36 -1.27 22.14 -18.39
CA ARG A 36 -1.80 22.00 -19.77
C ARG A 36 -2.82 20.87 -19.92
N ARG A 37 -2.75 19.84 -19.07
CA ARG A 37 -3.73 18.74 -19.03
C ARG A 37 -4.97 19.05 -18.18
N GLY A 38 -5.11 20.27 -17.67
CA GLY A 38 -6.29 20.71 -16.92
C GLY A 38 -6.26 20.44 -15.41
N TYR A 39 -5.08 20.15 -14.83
CA TYR A 39 -4.98 19.91 -13.39
C TYR A 39 -5.13 21.20 -12.58
N PRO A 40 -5.90 21.21 -11.46
CA PRO A 40 -6.06 22.39 -10.60
C PRO A 40 -4.73 22.85 -10.00
N SER A 41 -4.44 24.15 -10.04
CA SER A 41 -3.17 24.70 -9.53
C SER A 41 -3.00 24.48 -8.03
N GLU A 42 -4.04 24.72 -7.23
CA GLU A 42 -4.02 24.55 -5.77
C GLU A 42 -3.63 23.12 -5.38
N ALA A 43 -4.27 22.12 -5.99
CA ALA A 43 -3.94 20.72 -5.77
C ALA A 43 -2.49 20.39 -6.18
N LEU A 44 -2.02 20.95 -7.29
CA LEU A 44 -0.64 20.73 -7.72
C LEU A 44 0.37 21.38 -6.77
N GLU A 45 0.12 22.58 -6.26
CA GLU A 45 1.00 23.22 -5.28
C GLU A 45 1.15 22.36 -4.02
N ASP A 46 0.03 21.87 -3.47
CA ASP A 46 0.03 20.98 -2.31
C ASP A 46 0.79 19.68 -2.57
N TRP A 47 0.70 19.13 -3.78
CA TRP A 47 1.37 17.88 -4.14
C TRP A 47 2.86 18.08 -4.38
N PHE A 48 3.25 19.18 -5.03
CA PHE A 48 4.64 19.48 -5.32
C PHE A 48 5.42 19.91 -4.07
N ARG A 49 4.77 20.50 -3.06
CA ARG A 49 5.40 20.81 -1.76
C ARG A 49 5.82 19.56 -0.97
N GLN A 50 5.25 18.39 -1.26
CA GLN A 50 5.55 17.16 -0.52
C GLN A 50 6.92 16.54 -0.82
N VAL A 51 7.59 16.98 -1.88
CA VAL A 51 8.88 16.42 -2.30
C VAL A 51 9.86 17.57 -2.51
N SER A 52 11.00 17.52 -1.83
CA SER A 52 12.14 18.43 -1.99
C SER A 52 13.37 17.65 -2.44
N TYR A 53 14.29 18.32 -3.14
CA TYR A 53 15.57 17.72 -3.53
C TYR A 53 16.43 17.34 -2.33
N GLU A 54 16.31 18.09 -1.22
CA GLU A 54 17.02 17.83 0.04
C GLU A 54 16.70 16.44 0.62
N GLN A 55 15.55 15.87 0.25
CA GLN A 55 15.14 14.52 0.67
C GLN A 55 15.80 13.41 -0.17
N ARG A 56 16.55 13.75 -1.22
CA ARG A 56 17.23 12.79 -2.10
C ARG A 56 18.06 11.73 -1.35
N PRO A 57 18.85 12.05 -0.31
CA PRO A 57 19.56 11.02 0.45
C PRO A 57 18.61 9.98 1.07
N LEU A 58 17.42 10.39 1.51
CA LEU A 58 16.41 9.47 2.06
C LEU A 58 15.83 8.54 0.98
N PHE A 59 15.72 9.02 -0.25
CA PHE A 59 15.22 8.22 -1.38
C PHE A 59 16.27 7.26 -1.94
N LEU A 60 17.55 7.62 -1.85
CA LEU A 60 18.67 6.78 -2.29
C LEU A 60 19.11 5.76 -1.24
N THR A 61 18.88 6.05 0.04
CA THR A 61 19.16 5.08 1.08
C THR A 61 18.23 3.91 0.86
N SER A 62 18.78 2.74 0.51
CA SER A 62 18.02 1.50 0.54
C SER A 62 17.44 1.41 1.95
N LYS A 63 16.11 1.48 2.07
CA LYS A 63 15.49 1.06 3.32
C LYS A 63 16.03 -0.35 3.53
N LYS A 64 16.84 -0.55 4.58
CA LYS A 64 17.11 -1.90 5.05
C LYS A 64 15.74 -2.52 5.12
N GLU A 65 15.49 -3.53 4.29
CA GLU A 65 14.33 -4.37 4.49
C GLU A 65 14.47 -4.79 5.93
N LYS A 66 13.62 -4.23 6.80
CA LYS A 66 13.44 -4.86 8.09
C LYS A 66 13.11 -6.28 7.68
N GLU A 67 13.88 -7.25 8.14
CA GLU A 67 13.47 -8.65 8.15
C GLU A 67 12.15 -8.68 8.92
N GLN A 68 11.08 -8.32 8.23
CA GLN A 68 9.73 -8.47 8.71
C GLN A 68 9.47 -9.92 8.42
N ASP A 69 9.72 -10.71 9.45
CA ASP A 69 9.16 -12.04 9.59
C ASP A 69 7.75 -12.04 8.99
N ALA A 70 7.56 -12.94 8.01
CA ALA A 70 6.37 -12.94 7.17
C ALA A 70 5.12 -12.90 8.06
N PRO A 71 4.12 -12.05 7.77
CA PRO A 71 2.92 -11.98 8.58
C PRO A 71 2.22 -13.34 8.60
N LEU A 72 1.70 -13.73 9.77
CA LEU A 72 0.90 -14.94 9.89
C LEU A 72 -0.45 -14.71 9.21
N MET A 73 -0.70 -15.44 8.12
CA MET A 73 -1.92 -15.30 7.34
C MET A 73 -3.02 -16.24 7.85
N LEU A 74 -4.16 -15.67 8.25
CA LEU A 74 -5.41 -16.40 8.43
C LEU A 74 -6.24 -16.32 7.15
N SER A 75 -6.26 -17.41 6.39
CA SER A 75 -7.11 -17.52 5.20
C SER A 75 -8.53 -17.95 5.58
N GLY A 76 -9.54 -17.23 5.09
CA GLY A 76 -10.94 -17.57 5.32
C GLY A 76 -11.84 -17.12 4.17
N GLN A 77 -13.13 -17.36 4.31
CA GLN A 77 -14.15 -16.83 3.41
C GLN A 77 -14.78 -15.56 3.98
N TYR A 78 -15.04 -14.59 3.12
CA TYR A 78 -15.79 -13.41 3.50
C TYR A 78 -17.21 -13.81 3.92
N ASN A 79 -17.59 -13.40 5.13
CA ASN A 79 -18.93 -13.46 5.66
C ASN A 79 -19.35 -12.02 6.06
N PRO A 80 -20.52 -11.53 5.62
CA PRO A 80 -21.02 -10.20 6.00
C PRO A 80 -21.06 -9.96 7.51
N VAL A 81 -21.19 -11.02 8.32
CA VAL A 81 -21.12 -10.95 9.78
C VAL A 81 -19.82 -10.29 10.28
N TRP A 82 -18.72 -10.40 9.52
CA TRP A 82 -17.45 -9.78 9.89
C TRP A 82 -17.48 -8.25 9.94
N GLU A 83 -18.43 -7.59 9.28
CA GLU A 83 -18.60 -6.12 9.35
C GLU A 83 -19.17 -5.67 10.71
N TYR A 84 -19.81 -6.59 11.43
CA TYR A 84 -20.46 -6.33 12.72
C TYR A 84 -19.60 -6.75 13.90
N ILE A 85 -18.44 -7.36 13.65
CA ILE A 85 -17.54 -7.88 14.67
C ILE A 85 -16.25 -7.07 14.67
N ASN A 86 -15.83 -6.57 15.84
CA ASN A 86 -14.53 -5.95 16.01
C ASN A 86 -13.41 -7.01 16.07
N VAL A 87 -12.98 -7.48 14.91
CA VAL A 87 -11.98 -8.55 14.80
C VAL A 87 -10.63 -8.12 15.39
N ASP A 88 -10.27 -6.84 15.31
CA ASP A 88 -9.03 -6.31 15.88
C ASP A 88 -9.02 -6.44 17.42
N GLU A 89 -10.16 -6.22 18.05
CA GLU A 89 -10.34 -6.37 19.50
C GLU A 89 -10.30 -7.84 19.93
N ILE A 90 -10.89 -8.74 19.14
CA ILE A 90 -10.81 -10.19 19.36
C ILE A 90 -9.36 -10.66 19.29
N ILE A 91 -8.62 -10.29 18.23
CA ILE A 91 -7.22 -10.67 18.05
C ILE A 91 -6.37 -10.12 19.20
N ARG A 92 -6.61 -8.87 19.61
CA ARG A 92 -5.89 -8.23 20.73
C ARG A 92 -6.13 -8.98 22.04
N SER A 93 -7.37 -9.36 22.30
CA SER A 93 -7.75 -10.09 23.53
C SER A 93 -7.19 -11.51 23.52
N ALA A 94 -7.27 -12.20 22.40
CA ALA A 94 -6.67 -13.53 22.22
C ALA A 94 -5.15 -13.50 22.43
N ARG A 95 -4.45 -12.52 21.82
CA ARG A 95 -3.00 -12.34 22.01
C ARG A 95 -2.62 -12.11 23.46
N ARG A 96 -3.38 -11.29 24.19
CA ARG A 96 -3.13 -11.06 25.63
C ARG A 96 -3.20 -12.37 26.43
N PHE A 97 -4.17 -13.22 26.12
CA PHE A 97 -4.31 -14.52 26.76
C PHE A 97 -3.18 -15.47 26.36
N TRP A 98 -2.88 -15.57 25.07
CA TRP A 98 -1.80 -16.44 24.57
C TRP A 98 -0.42 -16.04 25.09
N THR A 99 -0.14 -14.75 25.29
CA THR A 99 1.13 -14.32 25.89
C THR A 99 1.27 -14.70 27.36
N TRP A 100 0.16 -15.05 28.02
CA TRP A 100 0.17 -15.52 29.41
C TRP A 100 0.55 -17.00 29.51
N GLU A 101 0.16 -17.81 28.53
CA GLU A 101 0.61 -19.20 28.35
C GLU A 101 2.00 -19.21 27.70
N ARG A 102 3.01 -19.39 28.54
CA ARG A 102 4.42 -18.97 28.39
C ARG A 102 5.23 -19.35 27.14
N GLU A 103 4.72 -20.04 26.13
CA GLU A 103 5.52 -20.40 24.94
C GLU A 103 4.69 -20.33 23.66
N LEU A 104 4.57 -19.13 23.10
CA LEU A 104 4.07 -18.95 21.73
C LEU A 104 5.22 -19.19 20.74
N PRO A 105 5.08 -20.11 19.77
CA PRO A 105 6.00 -20.21 18.65
C PRO A 105 6.23 -18.86 17.99
N ASP A 106 7.45 -18.58 17.52
CA ASP A 106 7.81 -17.29 16.89
C ASP A 106 6.87 -16.93 15.73
N SER A 107 6.32 -17.93 15.03
CA SER A 107 5.32 -17.77 13.98
C SER A 107 3.99 -17.14 14.45
N LEU A 108 3.60 -17.32 15.72
CA LEU A 108 2.38 -16.73 16.29
C LEU A 108 2.61 -15.31 16.85
N GLN A 109 3.88 -14.90 16.99
CA GLN A 109 4.25 -13.56 17.44
C GLN A 109 4.20 -12.53 16.30
N GLN A 110 4.32 -13.02 15.05
CA GLN A 110 4.25 -12.23 13.81
C GLN A 110 2.94 -11.46 13.67
N PRO A 111 2.91 -10.33 12.93
CA PRO A 111 1.68 -9.60 12.68
C PRO A 111 0.66 -10.48 11.95
N LEU A 112 -0.55 -10.55 12.49
CA LEU A 112 -1.63 -11.36 11.93
C LEU A 112 -2.29 -10.61 10.77
N ILE A 113 -2.35 -11.23 9.60
CA ILE A 113 -3.08 -10.71 8.45
C ILE A 113 -4.22 -11.65 8.12
N ARG A 114 -5.43 -11.10 7.97
CA ARG A 114 -6.59 -11.85 7.51
C ARG A 114 -6.74 -11.73 6.01
N SER A 115 -6.73 -12.85 5.31
CA SER A 115 -7.03 -12.93 3.87
C SER A 115 -8.40 -13.54 3.68
N LEU A 116 -9.38 -12.72 3.32
CA LEU A 116 -10.75 -13.17 3.05
C LEU A 116 -10.95 -13.34 1.55
N ARG A 117 -11.22 -14.57 1.12
CA ARG A 117 -11.67 -14.83 -0.24
C ARG A 117 -13.12 -14.38 -0.38
N ARG A 118 -13.46 -13.79 -1.54
CA ARG A 118 -14.86 -13.50 -1.88
C ARG A 118 -15.68 -14.78 -1.93
N TYR A 119 -16.97 -14.68 -1.64
CA TYR A 119 -17.89 -15.78 -1.84
C TYR A 119 -17.97 -16.15 -3.33
N THR A 120 -18.22 -17.42 -3.63
CA THR A 120 -18.49 -17.88 -4.99
C THR A 120 -19.88 -17.39 -5.38
N SER A 121 -19.96 -16.46 -6.31
CA SER A 121 -21.26 -15.96 -6.79
C SER A 121 -21.88 -16.93 -7.79
N LEU A 122 -23.20 -16.81 -8.01
CA LEU A 122 -23.88 -17.56 -9.07
C LEU A 122 -23.22 -17.32 -10.44
N GLY A 123 -22.77 -16.10 -10.71
CA GLY A 123 -22.06 -15.75 -11.95
C GLY A 123 -20.71 -16.45 -12.09
N ASP A 124 -19.98 -16.64 -10.98
CA ASP A 124 -18.74 -17.43 -10.99
C ASP A 124 -19.02 -18.90 -11.34
N LEU A 125 -20.10 -19.48 -10.78
CA LEU A 125 -20.52 -20.85 -11.06
C LEU A 125 -20.92 -21.02 -12.53
N LEU A 126 -21.74 -20.12 -13.07
CA LEU A 126 -22.17 -20.13 -14.47
C LEU A 126 -21.00 -19.94 -15.44
N SER A 127 -20.06 -19.06 -15.11
CA SER A 127 -18.85 -18.84 -15.94
C SER A 127 -17.95 -20.07 -15.97
N MET A 128 -17.86 -20.79 -14.84
CA MET A 128 -17.10 -22.04 -14.74
C MET A 128 -17.79 -23.15 -15.55
N TRP A 129 -19.12 -23.24 -15.51
CA TRP A 129 -19.88 -24.15 -16.36
C TRP A 129 -19.73 -23.87 -17.86
N ASN A 130 -19.74 -22.60 -18.27
CA ASN A 130 -19.52 -22.23 -19.66
C ASN A 130 -18.15 -22.71 -20.18
N LYS A 131 -17.11 -22.75 -19.34
CA LYS A 131 -15.78 -23.27 -19.71
C LYS A 131 -15.70 -24.80 -19.81
N THR A 132 -16.63 -25.52 -19.19
CA THR A 132 -16.67 -26.98 -19.22
C THR A 132 -17.58 -27.53 -20.31
N VAL A 133 -18.54 -26.72 -20.78
CA VAL A 133 -19.54 -27.12 -21.79
C VAL A 133 -19.18 -26.62 -23.20
N LEU A 134 -18.43 -25.51 -23.30
CA LEU A 134 -17.83 -25.01 -24.55
C LEU A 134 -16.35 -25.38 -24.61
#